data_AF-A0A536HTG7-F1
#
_entry.id   AF-A0A536HTG7-F1
#
_cell.length_a   1.000
_cell.length_b   1.000
_cell.length_c   1.000
_cell.angle_alpha   90.00
_cell.angle_beta   90.00
_cell.angle_gamma   90.00
#
_symmetry.space_group_name_H-M   'P 1'
#
loop_
_entity.id
_entity.type
_entity.pdbx_description
1 polymer ?
#
loop_
_entity_poly.entity_id
_entity_poly.type
_entity_poly.pdbx_seq_one_letter_code
_entity_poly.pdbx_strand_id
1 'polypeptide(L)'
;MYPLIRVNKRIPDGSIWQARRGYLLPTIEGWTRIYGPTGTRWSNPLGGWTTQHDGLSLFHPDRPYTISCHGPVDQKRFYVDIAHRVRVEPPLLEFFDLFLDVMIDPSGSVSTGCPRTPPRCRPRPMTSTCAS
;
A
#
# COMPACT_ATOMS: atom_id res chain seq x y z
N MET A 1 -14.99 19.28 2.58
CA MET A 1 -13.96 18.85 1.61
C MET A 1 -12.85 18.17 2.39
N TYR A 2 -12.38 16.99 1.96
CA TYR A 2 -11.31 16.27 2.67
C TYR A 2 -9.92 16.84 2.30
N PRO A 3 -8.98 16.98 3.25
CA PRO A 3 -7.67 17.54 2.96
C PRO A 3 -6.82 16.58 2.13
N LEU A 4 -6.13 17.12 1.13
CA LEU A 4 -5.20 16.37 0.28
C LEU A 4 -3.82 16.34 0.95
N ILE A 5 -3.37 15.15 1.38
CA ILE A 5 -2.08 14.95 2.04
C ILE A 5 -1.11 14.15 1.17
N ARG A 6 0.18 14.26 1.46
CA ARG A 6 1.22 13.39 0.91
C ARG A 6 1.33 12.12 1.76
N VAL A 7 1.49 10.98 1.10
CA VAL A 7 1.77 9.68 1.75
C VAL A 7 3.11 9.18 1.24
N ASN A 8 4.05 8.92 2.16
CA ASN A 8 5.36 8.36 1.86
C ASN A 8 5.52 6.98 2.50
N LYS A 9 5.77 5.98 1.67
CA LYS A 9 6.27 4.67 2.08
C LYS A 9 7.79 4.71 2.05
N ARG A 10 8.43 4.59 3.20
CA ARG A 10 9.89 4.53 3.33
C ARG A 10 10.35 3.09 3.44
N ILE A 11 11.58 2.82 3.00
CA ILE A 11 12.27 1.56 3.28
C ILE A 11 13.20 1.71 4.50
N PRO A 12 13.78 0.62 5.06
CA PRO A 12 14.49 0.68 6.33
C PRO A 12 15.67 1.65 6.40
N ASP A 13 16.30 1.98 5.26
CA ASP A 13 17.36 2.99 5.17
C ASP A 13 16.83 4.44 5.23
N GLY A 14 15.51 4.63 5.32
CA GLY A 14 14.83 5.91 5.39
C GLY A 14 14.51 6.55 4.04
N SER A 15 15.00 6.01 2.93
CA SER A 15 14.69 6.51 1.60
C SER A 15 13.23 6.25 1.23
N ILE A 16 12.66 7.10 0.36
CA ILE A 16 11.26 6.99 -0.07
C ILE A 16 11.19 5.96 -1.19
N TRP A 17 10.54 4.83 -0.90
CA TRP A 17 10.24 3.81 -1.90
C TRP A 17 9.02 4.19 -2.74
N GLN A 18 7.99 4.76 -2.12
CA GLN A 18 6.80 5.18 -2.84
C GLN A 18 6.22 6.46 -2.26
N ALA A 19 5.77 7.36 -3.13
CA ALA A 19 5.05 8.56 -2.74
C ALA A 19 3.78 8.75 -3.57
N ARG A 20 2.72 9.21 -2.92
CA ARG A 20 1.45 9.58 -3.56
C ARG A 20 0.77 10.71 -2.83
N ARG A 21 -0.24 11.29 -3.45
CA ARG A 21 -1.20 12.17 -2.75
C ARG A 21 -2.52 11.42 -2.56
N GLY A 22 -3.24 11.74 -1.49
CA GLY A 22 -4.54 11.15 -1.21
C GLY A 22 -5.34 12.02 -0.25
N TYR A 23 -6.65 11.81 -0.25
CA TYR A 23 -7.58 12.53 0.61
C TYR A 23 -7.64 11.85 1.97
N LEU A 24 -7.34 12.60 3.02
CA LEU A 24 -7.47 12.14 4.39
C LEU A 24 -8.95 12.12 4.79
N LEU A 25 -9.48 10.92 5.00
CA LEU A 25 -10.83 10.71 5.51
C LEU A 25 -10.84 10.75 7.04
N PRO A 26 -12.02 10.87 7.69
CA PRO A 26 -12.11 10.85 9.14
C PRO A 26 -11.54 9.54 9.71
N THR A 27 -10.84 9.63 10.85
CA THR A 27 -10.38 8.44 11.56
C THR A 27 -11.57 7.68 12.14
N ILE A 28 -11.55 6.34 12.06
CA ILE A 28 -12.52 5.45 12.71
C ILE A 28 -11.73 4.42 13.50
N GLU A 29 -12.03 4.26 14.79
CA GLU A 29 -11.39 3.25 15.65
C GLU A 29 -9.85 3.28 15.58
N GLY A 30 -9.26 4.48 15.59
CA GLY A 30 -7.81 4.67 15.49
C GLY A 30 -7.22 4.48 14.07
N TRP A 31 -8.01 3.99 13.10
CA TRP A 31 -7.57 3.85 11.72
C TRP A 31 -7.64 5.16 10.97
N THR A 32 -6.46 5.65 10.58
CA THR A 32 -6.32 6.70 9.57
C THR A 32 -6.61 6.13 8.20
N ARG A 33 -7.45 6.81 7.42
CA ARG A 33 -7.96 6.32 6.14
C ARG A 33 -7.62 7.30 5.04
N ILE A 34 -6.92 6.82 4.00
CA ILE A 34 -6.53 7.64 2.86
C ILE A 34 -7.22 7.12 1.60
N TYR A 35 -8.09 7.95 1.04
CA TYR A 35 -8.72 7.72 -0.25
C TYR A 35 -7.80 8.20 -1.39
N GLY A 36 -7.53 7.33 -2.34
CA GLY A 36 -6.82 7.66 -3.59
C GLY A 36 -7.77 7.46 -4.77
N PRO A 37 -8.23 8.52 -5.46
CA PRO A 37 -9.07 8.36 -6.63
C PRO A 37 -8.30 7.70 -7.79
N THR A 38 -9.05 7.17 -8.76
CA THR A 38 -8.55 6.83 -10.08
C THR A 38 -7.78 8.00 -10.68
N GLY A 39 -6.68 7.72 -11.39
CA GLY A 39 -5.80 8.76 -11.94
C GLY A 39 -4.76 9.30 -10.94
N THR A 40 -4.70 8.79 -9.71
CA THR A 40 -3.67 9.19 -8.75
C THR A 40 -2.31 8.70 -9.21
N ARG A 41 -1.33 9.61 -9.28
CA ARG A 41 0.07 9.25 -9.53
C ARG A 41 0.73 8.68 -8.27
N TRP A 42 1.29 7.48 -8.41
CA TRP A 42 2.17 6.84 -7.43
C TRP A 42 3.58 6.88 -8.01
N SER A 43 4.49 7.60 -7.37
CA SER A 43 5.90 7.63 -7.77
C SER A 43 6.71 6.65 -6.95
N ASN A 44 7.73 6.06 -7.57
CA ASN A 44 8.77 5.26 -6.92
C ASN A 44 10.10 5.46 -7.68
N PRO A 45 11.24 4.96 -7.17
CA PRO A 45 12.52 5.04 -7.87
C PRO A 45 12.56 4.39 -9.26
N LEU A 46 11.59 3.54 -9.60
CA LEU A 46 11.46 2.86 -10.89
C LEU A 46 10.54 3.60 -11.88
N GLY A 47 10.16 4.84 -11.56
CA GLY A 47 9.32 5.69 -12.41
C GLY A 47 7.86 5.78 -11.96
N GLY A 48 7.32 4.78 -11.26
CA GLY A 48 5.96 4.78 -10.72
C GLY A 48 4.86 4.47 -11.73
N TRP A 49 3.59 4.60 -11.32
CA TRP A 49 2.41 4.33 -12.14
C TRP A 49 1.23 5.23 -11.78
N THR A 50 0.21 5.24 -12.62
CA THR A 50 -1.05 5.94 -12.37
C THR A 50 -2.14 4.91 -12.08
N THR A 51 -2.94 5.11 -11.03
CA THR A 51 -3.98 4.15 -10.64
C THR A 51 -5.12 4.10 -11.67
N GLN A 52 -5.55 2.90 -12.01
CA GLN A 52 -6.69 2.66 -12.92
C GLN A 52 -8.04 2.59 -12.19
N HIS A 53 -8.00 2.46 -10.86
CA HIS A 53 -9.17 2.34 -10.01
C HIS A 53 -8.97 3.16 -8.73
N ASP A 54 -10.09 3.45 -8.09
CA ASP A 54 -10.11 4.03 -6.76
C ASP A 54 -9.47 3.06 -5.75
N GLY A 55 -8.90 3.62 -4.68
CA GLY A 55 -8.26 2.86 -3.64
C GLY A 55 -8.44 3.47 -2.26
N LEU A 56 -8.37 2.61 -1.25
CA LEU A 56 -8.41 3.00 0.15
C LEU A 56 -7.22 2.36 0.87
N SER A 57 -6.42 3.18 1.56
CA SER A 57 -5.38 2.67 2.45
C SER A 57 -5.71 3.00 3.90
N LEU A 58 -5.42 2.06 4.79
CA LEU A 58 -5.68 2.10 6.23
C LEU A 58 -4.35 2.03 6.98
N PHE A 59 -4.19 2.91 7.95
CA PHE A 59 -3.00 3.04 8.77
C PHE A 59 -3.40 3.15 10.24
N HIS A 60 -2.70 2.45 11.12
CA HIS A 60 -2.93 2.53 12.56
C HIS A 60 -1.56 2.60 13.27
N PRO A 61 -1.34 3.55 14.18
CA PRO A 61 -0.02 3.73 14.83
C PRO A 61 0.44 2.49 15.60
N ASP A 62 -0.49 1.78 16.24
CA ASP A 62 -0.19 0.59 17.06
C ASP A 62 -0.26 -0.75 16.31
N ARG A 63 -0.44 -0.74 14.98
CA ARG A 63 -0.49 -1.99 14.18
C ARG A 63 0.80 -2.16 13.39
N PRO A 64 1.40 -3.37 13.37
CA PRO A 64 2.64 -3.63 12.65
C PRO A 64 2.40 -3.86 11.14
N TYR A 65 1.39 -3.22 10.57
CA TYR A 65 1.03 -3.36 9.16
C TYR A 65 0.16 -2.20 8.69
N THR A 66 0.13 -2.00 7.37
CA THR A 66 -0.83 -1.13 6.69
C THR A 66 -1.66 -1.95 5.71
N ILE A 67 -2.88 -1.53 5.43
CA ILE A 67 -3.77 -2.22 4.50
C ILE A 67 -4.04 -1.30 3.33
N SER A 68 -3.93 -1.80 2.10
CA SER A 68 -4.33 -1.09 0.89
C SER A 68 -5.28 -1.94 0.07
N CYS A 69 -6.46 -1.40 -0.24
CA CYS A 69 -7.45 -2.04 -1.07
C CYS A 69 -7.48 -1.35 -2.44
N HIS A 70 -7.24 -2.11 -3.50
CA HIS A 70 -7.20 -1.61 -4.87
C HIS A 70 -7.86 -2.62 -5.84
N GLY A 71 -8.38 -2.11 -6.95
CA GLY A 71 -8.97 -2.91 -8.02
C GLY A 71 -10.44 -2.55 -8.30
N PRO A 72 -11.03 -3.11 -9.37
CA PRO A 72 -12.45 -2.94 -9.63
C PRO A 72 -13.26 -3.63 -8.53
N VAL A 73 -14.51 -3.20 -8.35
CA VAL A 73 -15.34 -3.56 -7.17
C VAL A 73 -15.47 -5.06 -6.97
N ASP A 74 -15.61 -5.81 -8.07
CA ASP A 74 -15.76 -7.26 -8.14
C ASP A 74 -14.44 -8.04 -7.99
N GLN A 75 -13.29 -7.37 -8.12
CA GLN A 75 -11.96 -8.00 -8.07
C GLN A 75 -11.00 -7.29 -7.12
N LYS A 76 -11.56 -6.70 -6.06
CA LYS A 76 -10.77 -6.01 -5.03
C LYS A 76 -9.76 -6.96 -4.39
N ARG A 77 -8.53 -6.49 -4.30
CA ARG A 77 -7.44 -7.17 -3.59
C ARG A 77 -7.03 -6.33 -2.40
N PHE A 78 -6.71 -6.99 -1.30
CA PHE A 78 -6.11 -6.36 -0.14
C PHE A 78 -4.62 -6.67 -0.13
N TYR A 79 -3.82 -5.62 -0.06
CA TYR A 79 -2.39 -5.68 0.13
C TYR A 79 -2.10 -5.27 1.56
N VAL A 80 -1.50 -6.15 2.34
CA VAL A 80 -1.12 -5.92 3.72
C VAL A 80 0.40 -5.82 3.76
N ASP A 81 0.91 -4.60 3.83
CA ASP A 81 2.35 -4.34 3.97
C ASP A 81 2.72 -4.45 5.44
N ILE A 82 3.68 -5.31 5.78
CA ILE A 82 4.26 -5.34 7.12
C ILE A 82 5.12 -4.10 7.30
N ALA A 83 4.77 -3.31 8.30
CA ALA A 83 5.23 -1.94 8.42
C ALA A 83 5.28 -1.48 9.88
N HIS A 84 6.02 -0.41 10.13
CA HIS A 84 6.08 0.20 11.45
C HIS A 84 6.26 1.72 11.37
N ARG A 85 6.19 2.39 12.53
CA ARG A 85 6.38 3.84 12.68
C ARG A 85 5.45 4.65 11.75
N VAL A 86 4.17 4.32 11.77
CA VAL A 86 3.14 5.13 11.12
C VAL A 86 3.06 6.47 11.84
N ARG A 87 3.40 7.54 11.12
CA ARG A 87 3.31 8.93 11.60
C ARG A 87 2.31 9.68 10.73
N VAL A 88 1.32 10.30 11.37
CA VAL A 88 0.27 11.07 10.69
C VAL A 88 0.35 12.50 11.18
N GLU A 89 0.94 13.37 10.37
CA GLU A 89 1.08 14.80 10.66
C GLU A 89 0.74 15.60 9.39
N PRO A 90 -0.53 15.98 9.20
CA PRO A 90 -0.94 16.75 8.04
C PRO A 90 -0.01 17.95 7.84
N PRO A 91 0.59 18.12 6.64
CA PRO A 91 0.16 17.57 5.34
C PRO A 91 0.82 16.24 4.92
N LEU A 92 1.45 15.50 5.83
CA LEU A 92 2.22 14.28 5.56
C LEU A 92 1.73 13.07 6.38
N LEU A 93 1.66 11.92 5.74
CA LEU A 93 1.64 10.61 6.37
C LEU A 93 2.88 9.84 5.92
N GLU A 94 3.58 9.23 6.85
CA GLU A 94 4.74 8.39 6.54
C GLU A 94 4.75 7.10 7.36
N PHE A 95 5.28 6.04 6.77
CA PHE A 95 5.46 4.73 7.41
C PHE A 95 6.67 4.03 6.82
N PHE A 96 7.23 3.07 7.56
CA PHE A 96 8.37 2.26 7.15
C PHE A 96 7.91 0.86 6.78
N ASP A 97 8.20 0.46 5.56
CA ASP A 97 7.93 -0.86 5.01
C ASP A 97 9.08 -1.83 5.30
N LEU A 98 8.72 -3.06 5.66
CA LEU A 98 9.66 -4.13 6.01
C LEU A 98 9.75 -5.20 4.91
N PHE A 99 9.40 -4.82 3.67
CA PHE A 99 9.43 -5.61 2.45
C PHE A 99 8.45 -6.78 2.38
N LEU A 100 8.01 -7.33 3.50
CA LEU A 100 7.06 -8.43 3.53
C LEU A 100 5.64 -7.93 3.26
N ASP A 101 4.99 -8.49 2.25
CA ASP A 101 3.61 -8.20 1.90
C ASP A 101 2.75 -9.47 1.87
N VAL A 102 1.50 -9.32 2.30
CA VAL A 102 0.46 -10.35 2.18
C VAL A 102 -0.61 -9.84 1.23
N MET A 103 -0.95 -10.62 0.22
CA MET A 103 -2.07 -10.34 -0.66
C MET A 103 -3.23 -11.27 -0.34
N ILE A 104 -4.40 -10.68 -0.15
CA ILE A 104 -5.68 -11.39 -0.06
C ILE A 104 -6.46 -11.09 -1.33
N ASP A 105 -6.75 -12.14 -2.10
CA ASP A 105 -7.48 -12.03 -3.35
C ASP A 105 -9.02 -12.04 -3.12
N PRO A 106 -9.85 -11.83 -4.17
CA PRO A 106 -11.30 -11.81 -4.03
C PRO A 106 -11.90 -13.13 -3.54
N SER A 107 -11.21 -14.26 -3.72
CA SER A 107 -11.64 -15.57 -3.24
C SER A 107 -11.33 -15.78 -1.75
N GLY A 108 -10.58 -14.86 -1.14
CA GLY A 108 -10.05 -14.98 0.22
C GLY A 108 -8.73 -15.76 0.29
N SER A 109 -8.16 -16.16 -0.84
CA SER A 109 -6.87 -16.86 -0.86
C SER A 109 -5.76 -15.90 -0.45
N VAL A 110 -4.85 -16.40 0.38
CA VAL A 110 -3.73 -15.65 0.96
C VAL A 110 -2.44 -16.04 0.26
N SER A 111 -1.68 -15.05 -0.19
CA SER A 111 -0.34 -15.26 -0.74
C SER A 111 0.65 -14.29 -0.10
N THR A 112 1.88 -14.75 0.15
CA THR A 112 2.96 -13.92 0.68
C THR A 112 3.91 -13.52 -0.44
N GLY A 113 4.22 -12.23 -0.53
CA GLY A 113 5.34 -11.73 -1.30
C GLY A 113 6.55 -11.51 -0.40
N CYS A 114 7.71 -11.94 -0.85
CA CYS A 114 8.99 -11.44 -0.34
C CYS A 114 9.73 -10.90 -1.56
N PRO A 115 9.98 -9.58 -1.66
CA PRO A 115 10.68 -9.04 -2.80
C PRO A 115 12.14 -9.44 -2.66
N ARG A 116 12.54 -10.53 -3.30
CA ARG A 116 13.95 -10.71 -3.69
C ARG A 116 14.38 -9.60 -4.69
N THR A 117 13.42 -8.82 -5.19
CA THR A 117 13.57 -7.54 -5.92
C THR A 117 12.16 -6.90 -5.98
N PRO A 118 12.00 -5.57 -6.05
CA PRO A 118 10.67 -4.95 -6.03
C PRO A 118 9.84 -5.33 -7.26
N PRO A 119 8.51 -5.47 -7.15
CA PRO A 119 7.70 -6.18 -8.13
C PRO A 119 7.63 -5.40 -9.44
N ARG A 120 8.10 -6.03 -10.52
CA ARG A 120 7.59 -5.76 -11.86
C ARG A 120 6.12 -6.14 -11.84
N CYS A 121 5.22 -5.16 -11.81
CA CYS A 121 3.80 -5.37 -12.07
C CYS A 121 3.59 -5.87 -13.51
N ARG A 122 3.75 -7.18 -13.71
CA ARG A 122 2.97 -7.97 -14.66
C ARG A 122 2.54 -9.23 -13.94
N PRO A 123 1.24 -9.57 -13.92
CA PRO A 123 0.83 -10.88 -13.42
C PRO A 123 1.44 -11.93 -14.35
N ARG A 124 2.36 -12.75 -13.83
CA ARG A 124 2.64 -14.06 -14.41
C ARG A 124 2.03 -15.10 -13.48
N PRO A 125 1.38 -16.14 -14.02
CA PRO A 125 0.95 -17.27 -13.21
C PRO A 125 2.22 -17.95 -12.67
N MET A 126 2.40 -17.99 -11.34
CA MET A 126 3.52 -18.70 -10.74
C MET A 126 3.18 -20.17 -10.56
N THR A 127 3.59 -20.99 -11.53
CA THR A 127 4.01 -22.37 -11.25
C THR A 127 5.47 -22.32 -10.78
N SER A 128 5.74 -22.53 -9.49
CA SER A 128 6.90 -23.31 -9.03
C SER A 128 6.98 -23.32 -7.50
N THR A 129 6.76 -24.53 -6.99
CA THR A 129 7.31 -25.14 -5.77
C THR A 129 8.60 -24.52 -5.25
N CYS A 130 8.61 -24.17 -3.95
CA CYS A 130 9.86 -23.98 -3.20
C CYS A 130 10.47 -25.36 -2.95
N ALA A 131 11.65 -25.63 -3.52
CA ALA A 131 12.46 -26.77 -3.13
C ALA A 131 13.13 -26.49 -1.78
N SER A 132 13.15 -27.53 -0.96
CA SER A 132 13.71 -27.63 0.40
C SER A 132 15.21 -27.40 0.45
#